data_AF-A0A9P5PZI7-F1
#
_entry.id   AF-A0A9P5PZI7-F1
#
_cell.length_a   1.000
_cell.length_b   1.000
_cell.length_c   1.000
_cell.angle_alpha   90.00
_cell.angle_beta   90.00
_cell.angle_gamma   90.00
#
_symmetry.space_group_name_H-M   'P 1'
#
loop_
_entity.id
_entity.type
_entity.pdbx_description
1 polymer ?
#
loop_
_entity_poly.entity_id
_entity_poly.type
_entity_poly.pdbx_seq_one_letter_code
_entity_poly.pdbx_strand_id
1 'polypeptide(L)'
;WSASDVPLVVLRGLGSFQHDDVLKRRLDRIFSSTTHTFLVNTSGTGKTRLLFEGLCLHWGLYLPCIIDSIGLGSWDLSAAIEKLKLPWLPPGTDIDYAITLQNNIHATYRAVSTALLARFVVFQVYLKACAKDGFCHDHRKRWLEVQIFPDTV
;
A
#
# COMPACT_ATOMS: atom_id res chain seq x y z
N TRP A 1 -22.56 -12.19 11.71
CA TRP A 1 -21.23 -12.77 11.49
C TRP A 1 -20.22 -11.64 11.56
N SER A 2 -19.69 -11.33 12.75
CA SER A 2 -18.58 -10.35 12.87
C SER A 2 -17.31 -11.03 12.39
N ALA A 3 -16.48 -10.31 11.62
CA ALA A 3 -15.24 -10.80 11.03
C ALA A 3 -14.12 -11.16 12.04
N SER A 4 -14.45 -11.27 13.33
CA SER A 4 -13.51 -11.40 14.45
C SER A 4 -13.01 -12.81 14.71
N ASP A 5 -13.65 -13.86 14.18
CA ASP A 5 -13.30 -15.26 14.51
C ASP A 5 -12.54 -16.03 13.41
N VAL A 6 -12.25 -15.41 12.26
CA VAL A 6 -11.51 -16.07 11.17
C VAL A 6 -10.03 -15.70 11.24
N PRO A 7 -9.12 -16.66 11.50
CA PRO A 7 -7.69 -16.36 11.54
C PRO A 7 -7.19 -15.89 10.17
N LEU A 8 -6.66 -14.67 10.13
CA LEU A 8 -6.07 -14.10 8.93
C LEU A 8 -4.74 -14.79 8.61
N VAL A 9 -4.79 -15.82 7.77
CA VAL A 9 -3.61 -16.59 7.33
C VAL A 9 -2.51 -15.69 6.77
N VAL A 10 -2.89 -14.59 6.10
CA VAL A 10 -1.97 -13.59 5.56
C VAL A 10 -1.12 -12.91 6.63
N LEU A 11 -1.53 -12.91 7.91
CA LEU A 11 -0.81 -12.29 9.02
C LEU A 11 -0.13 -13.30 9.95
N ARG A 12 -0.38 -14.61 9.79
CA ARG A 12 0.21 -15.64 10.65
C ARG A 12 1.73 -15.60 10.58
N GLY A 13 2.40 -15.34 11.70
CA GLY A 13 3.87 -15.22 11.74
C GLY A 13 4.41 -14.08 10.88
N LEU A 14 3.69 -12.96 10.76
CA LEU A 14 4.13 -11.80 9.99
C LEU A 14 5.52 -11.31 10.44
N GLY A 15 6.40 -11.14 9.47
CA GLY A 15 7.80 -10.73 9.67
C GLY A 15 8.76 -11.90 9.84
N SER A 16 8.29 -13.15 9.74
CA SER A 16 9.13 -14.34 9.92
C SER A 16 10.14 -14.54 8.80
N PHE A 17 9.94 -13.92 7.62
CA PHE A 17 10.83 -14.13 6.46
C PHE A 17 12.23 -13.57 6.72
N GLN A 18 12.41 -12.70 7.72
CA GLN A 18 13.72 -12.19 8.12
C GLN A 18 14.67 -13.29 8.64
N HIS A 19 14.12 -14.42 9.10
CA HIS A 19 14.89 -15.53 9.67
C HIS A 19 15.18 -16.64 8.65
N ASP A 20 14.76 -16.48 7.39
CA ASP A 20 14.96 -17.43 6.31
C ASP A 20 15.70 -16.75 5.15
N ASP A 21 16.95 -17.14 4.93
CA ASP A 21 17.81 -16.56 3.91
C ASP A 21 17.30 -16.76 2.47
N VAL A 22 16.53 -17.83 2.21
CA VAL A 22 15.96 -18.09 0.89
C VAL A 22 14.79 -17.13 0.64
N LEU A 23 13.89 -17.01 1.63
CA LEU A 23 12.74 -16.12 1.53
C LEU A 23 13.15 -14.64 1.52
N LYS A 24 14.13 -14.26 2.32
CA LYS A 24 14.71 -12.91 2.33
C LYS A 24 15.29 -12.54 0.95
N ARG A 25 16.13 -13.40 0.37
CA ARG A 25 16.68 -13.19 -1.00
C ARG A 25 15.58 -13.06 -2.06
N ARG A 26 14.46 -13.77 -1.90
CA ARG A 26 13.31 -13.63 -2.79
C ARG A 26 12.65 -12.27 -2.63
N LEU A 27 12.50 -11.77 -1.41
CA LEU A 27 11.95 -10.44 -1.15
C LEU A 27 12.86 -9.34 -1.67
N ASP A 28 14.19 -9.46 -1.52
CA ASP A 28 15.13 -8.45 -2.03
C ASP A 28 15.08 -8.31 -3.55
N ARG A 29 14.74 -9.39 -4.27
CA ARG A 29 14.48 -9.32 -5.72
C ARG A 29 13.18 -8.60 -6.07
N ILE A 30 12.18 -8.65 -5.19
CA ILE A 30 10.89 -7.97 -5.38
C ILE A 30 11.02 -6.50 -4.99
N PHE A 31 11.66 -6.22 -3.86
CA PHE A 31 11.86 -4.90 -3.26
C PHE A 31 13.26 -4.38 -3.59
N SER A 32 13.48 -4.12 -4.88
CA SER A 32 14.73 -3.56 -5.38
C SER A 32 14.67 -2.04 -5.45
N SER A 33 15.77 -1.36 -5.12
CA SER A 33 15.91 0.09 -5.29
C SER A 33 16.10 0.51 -6.76
N THR A 34 16.42 -0.42 -7.66
CA THR A 34 16.75 -0.13 -9.05
C THR A 34 15.63 -0.44 -10.03
N THR A 35 14.59 -1.16 -9.61
CA THR A 35 13.53 -1.65 -10.49
C THR A 35 12.16 -1.60 -9.85
N HIS A 36 11.13 -1.31 -10.64
CA HIS A 36 9.73 -1.46 -10.22
C HIS A 36 9.26 -2.88 -10.49
N THR A 37 8.64 -3.51 -9.49
CA THR A 37 8.15 -4.89 -9.59
C THR A 37 6.64 -4.93 -9.71
N PHE A 38 6.13 -5.61 -10.74
CA PHE A 38 4.71 -5.90 -10.90
C PHE A 38 4.44 -7.38 -10.63
N LEU A 39 3.61 -7.69 -9.64
CA LEU A 39 3.30 -9.06 -9.22
C LEU A 39 1.94 -9.50 -9.75
N VAL A 40 1.93 -10.28 -10.84
CA VAL A 40 0.72 -10.88 -11.41
C VAL A 40 0.72 -12.38 -11.16
N ASN A 41 -0.33 -12.88 -10.53
CA ASN A 41 -0.56 -14.31 -10.36
C ASN A 41 -2.04 -14.57 -10.03
N THR A 42 -2.44 -15.84 -10.04
CA THR A 42 -3.78 -16.29 -9.64
C THR A 42 -4.11 -15.92 -8.18
N SER A 43 -5.39 -15.85 -7.83
CA SER A 43 -5.82 -15.53 -6.46
C SER A 43 -5.32 -16.58 -5.46
N GLY A 44 -5.06 -16.18 -4.21
CA GLY A 44 -4.63 -17.09 -3.15
C GLY A 44 -3.15 -17.51 -3.17
N THR A 45 -2.34 -17.10 -4.16
CA THR A 45 -0.91 -17.49 -4.24
C THR A 45 0.02 -16.73 -3.28
N GLY A 46 -0.52 -15.99 -2.31
CA GLY A 46 0.28 -15.28 -1.30
C GLY A 46 0.93 -13.97 -1.76
N LYS A 47 0.44 -13.32 -2.84
CA LYS A 47 0.96 -12.02 -3.30
C LYS A 47 0.94 -10.96 -2.19
N THR A 48 -0.20 -10.80 -1.51
CA THR A 48 -0.36 -9.88 -0.40
C THR A 48 0.58 -10.23 0.76
N ARG A 49 0.78 -11.52 1.04
CA ARG A 49 1.74 -11.97 2.05
C ARG A 49 3.17 -11.56 1.71
N LEU A 50 3.60 -11.75 0.47
CA LEU A 50 4.93 -11.32 0.01
C LEU A 50 5.12 -9.80 0.16
N LEU A 51 4.07 -9.03 -0.16
CA LEU A 51 4.11 -7.58 0.00
C LEU A 51 4.24 -7.18 1.48
N PHE A 52 3.48 -7.81 2.37
CA PHE A 52 3.54 -7.56 3.82
C PHE A 52 4.90 -7.96 4.42
N GLU A 53 5.43 -9.12 4.07
CA GLU A 53 6.76 -9.54 4.54
C GLU A 53 7.86 -8.61 4.02
N GLY A 54 7.78 -8.17 2.78
CA GLY A 54 8.70 -7.17 2.23
C GLY A 54 8.64 -5.85 3.00
N LEU A 55 7.45 -5.39 3.40
CA LEU A 55 7.28 -4.17 4.21
C LEU A 55 7.70 -4.34 5.69
N CYS A 56 7.89 -5.57 6.17
CA CYS A 56 8.56 -5.82 7.45
C CYS A 56 10.10 -5.72 7.34
N LEU A 57 10.65 -6.02 6.16
CA LEU A 57 12.09 -5.89 5.88
C LEU A 57 12.48 -4.47 5.46
N HIS A 58 11.63 -3.79 4.70
CA HIS A 58 11.88 -2.51 4.06
C HIS A 58 10.86 -1.47 4.50
N TRP A 59 11.31 -0.25 4.75
CA TRP A 59 10.40 0.87 5.01
C TRP A 59 9.56 1.18 3.77
N GLY A 60 8.25 1.32 3.93
CA GLY A 60 7.37 1.63 2.80
C GLY A 60 5.92 1.87 3.19
N LEU A 61 5.12 2.18 2.17
CA LEU A 61 3.69 2.43 2.30
C LEU A 61 2.89 1.28 1.68
N TYR A 62 1.83 0.84 2.36
CA TYR A 62 0.81 -0.05 1.82
C TYR A 62 -0.43 0.76 1.45
N LEU A 63 -0.73 0.82 0.16
CA LEU A 63 -1.81 1.61 -0.42
C LEU A 63 -2.71 0.72 -1.28
N PRO A 64 -3.77 0.11 -0.70
CA PRO A 64 -4.71 -0.64 -1.50
C PRO A 64 -5.54 0.30 -2.39
N CYS A 65 -5.65 -0.01 -3.68
CA CYS A 65 -6.56 0.72 -4.58
C CYS A 65 -8.02 0.30 -4.39
N ILE A 66 -8.25 -0.93 -3.95
CA ILE A 66 -9.55 -1.51 -3.63
C ILE A 66 -9.38 -2.33 -2.37
N ILE A 67 -10.30 -2.17 -1.42
CA ILE A 67 -10.34 -2.96 -0.19
C ILE A 67 -11.39 -4.05 -0.38
N ASP A 68 -10.98 -5.29 -0.16
CA ASP A 68 -11.87 -6.44 -0.25
C ASP A 68 -12.71 -6.59 1.03
N SER A 69 -13.57 -7.61 1.05
CA SER A 69 -14.44 -7.90 2.20
C SER A 69 -13.69 -8.20 3.51
N ILE A 70 -12.37 -8.41 3.47
CA ILE A 70 -11.53 -8.65 4.64
C ILE A 70 -11.16 -7.32 5.31
N GLY A 71 -11.21 -6.20 4.59
CA GLY A 71 -11.02 -4.87 5.17
C GLY A 71 -9.57 -4.52 5.49
N LEU A 72 -8.58 -5.17 4.86
CA LEU A 72 -7.17 -4.93 5.16
C LEU A 72 -6.64 -3.70 4.45
N GLY A 73 -6.30 -2.67 5.23
CA GLY A 73 -5.74 -1.42 4.75
C GLY A 73 -6.63 -0.21 4.97
N SER A 74 -6.09 0.99 4.73
CA SER A 74 -6.88 2.22 4.79
C SER A 74 -7.55 2.55 3.47
N TRP A 75 -8.70 3.19 3.58
CA TRP A 75 -9.56 3.65 2.48
C TRP A 75 -9.09 4.96 1.84
N ASP A 76 -7.96 5.54 2.26
CA ASP A 76 -7.55 6.87 1.83
C ASP A 76 -7.35 6.98 0.31
N LEU A 77 -6.62 6.03 -0.29
CA LEU A 77 -6.42 6.03 -1.75
C LEU A 77 -7.68 5.62 -2.51
N SER A 78 -8.38 4.57 -2.06
CA SER A 78 -9.62 4.12 -2.71
C SER A 78 -10.70 5.20 -2.69
N ALA A 79 -10.92 5.84 -1.55
CA ALA A 79 -11.87 6.94 -1.42
C ALA A 79 -11.45 8.17 -2.22
N ALA A 80 -10.14 8.45 -2.35
CA ALA A 80 -9.66 9.51 -3.24
C ALA A 80 -10.02 9.20 -4.70
N ILE A 81 -9.84 7.95 -5.14
CA ILE A 81 -10.20 7.49 -6.48
C ILE A 81 -11.71 7.53 -6.70
N GLU A 82 -12.52 7.05 -5.76
CA GLU A 82 -13.99 7.07 -5.87
C GLU A 82 -14.57 8.48 -5.94
N LYS A 83 -13.93 9.45 -5.28
CA LYS A 83 -14.32 10.87 -5.35
C LYS A 83 -13.97 11.52 -6.68
N LEU A 84 -13.02 10.96 -7.44
CA LEU A 84 -12.70 11.41 -8.79
C LEU A 84 -13.81 10.96 -9.74
N LYS A 85 -14.91 11.72 -9.76
CA LYS A 85 -15.99 11.59 -10.74
C LYS A 85 -15.53 12.14 -12.10
N LEU A 86 -14.51 11.52 -12.67
CA LEU A 86 -13.91 11.99 -13.92
C LEU A 86 -14.86 11.71 -15.09
N PRO A 87 -15.04 12.68 -16.01
CA PRO A 87 -15.71 12.40 -17.26
C PRO A 87 -14.92 11.37 -18.08
N TRP A 88 -15.65 10.56 -18.84
CA TRP A 88 -15.05 9.72 -19.87
C TRP A 88 -14.32 10.58 -20.89
N LEU A 89 -13.19 10.07 -21.39
CA LEU A 89 -12.50 10.74 -22.48
C LEU A 89 -13.36 10.66 -23.74
N PRO A 90 -13.57 11.79 -24.46
CA PRO A 90 -14.20 11.76 -25.76
C PRO A 90 -13.29 11.01 -26.77
N PRO A 91 -13.76 10.73 -27.99
CA PRO A 91 -12.90 10.18 -29.04
C PRO A 91 -11.66 11.06 -29.27
N GLY A 92 -10.51 10.47 -29.61
CA GLY A 92 -9.25 11.20 -29.75
C GLY A 92 -9.22 12.27 -30.86
N THR A 93 -10.22 12.28 -31.74
CA THR A 93 -10.41 13.29 -32.80
C THR A 93 -11.20 14.51 -32.33
N ASP A 94 -11.79 14.46 -31.13
CA ASP A 94 -12.57 15.55 -30.55
C ASP A 94 -11.65 16.69 -30.10
N ILE A 95 -12.07 17.93 -30.36
CA ILE A 95 -11.31 19.13 -29.96
C ILE A 95 -11.18 19.23 -28.44
N ASP A 96 -12.16 18.68 -27.70
CA ASP A 96 -12.18 18.68 -26.24
C ASP A 96 -11.39 17.52 -25.64
N TYR A 97 -10.85 16.59 -26.43
CA TYR A 97 -10.06 15.45 -25.94
C TYR A 97 -8.87 15.88 -25.10
N ALA A 98 -8.04 16.78 -25.64
CA ALA A 98 -6.83 17.23 -24.96
C ALA A 98 -7.15 17.97 -23.66
N ILE A 99 -8.21 18.79 -23.67
CA ILE A 99 -8.67 19.56 -22.51
C ILE A 99 -9.21 18.60 -21.43
N THR A 100 -10.08 17.65 -21.81
CA THR A 100 -10.66 16.67 -20.90
C THR A 100 -9.60 15.76 -20.29
N LEU A 101 -8.65 15.27 -21.11
CA LEU A 101 -7.53 14.47 -20.63
C LEU A 101 -6.69 15.24 -19.61
N GLN A 102 -6.35 16.49 -19.90
CA GLN A 102 -5.52 17.27 -19.00
C GLN A 102 -6.24 17.60 -17.68
N ASN A 103 -7.54 17.89 -17.73
CA ASN A 103 -8.36 18.06 -16.53
C ASN A 103 -8.41 16.78 -15.69
N ASN A 104 -8.58 15.62 -16.34
CA ASN A 104 -8.58 14.31 -15.67
C ASN A 104 -7.23 14.01 -15.02
N ILE A 105 -6.12 14.25 -15.72
CA ILE A 105 -4.77 14.09 -15.18
C ILE A 105 -4.57 15.02 -13.98
N HIS A 106 -4.94 16.29 -14.09
CA HIS A 106 -4.77 17.26 -13.01
C HIS A 106 -5.57 16.89 -11.76
N ALA A 107 -6.85 16.54 -11.94
CA ALA A 107 -7.72 16.11 -10.84
C ALA A 107 -7.17 14.85 -10.17
N THR A 108 -6.76 13.85 -10.96
CA THR A 108 -6.16 12.60 -10.47
C THR A 108 -4.88 12.86 -9.70
N TYR A 109 -3.96 13.64 -10.29
CA TYR A 109 -2.69 14.00 -9.65
C TYR A 109 -2.92 14.65 -8.29
N ARG A 110 -3.83 15.62 -8.21
CA ARG A 110 -4.16 16.30 -6.96
C ARG A 110 -4.71 15.34 -5.90
N ALA A 111 -5.67 14.50 -6.26
CA ALA A 111 -6.29 13.57 -5.31
C ALA A 111 -5.29 12.52 -4.80
N VAL A 112 -4.54 11.87 -5.69
CA VAL A 112 -3.54 10.85 -5.33
C VAL A 112 -2.39 11.47 -4.54
N SER A 113 -1.89 12.63 -4.95
CA SER A 113 -0.81 13.33 -4.22
C SER A 113 -1.25 13.74 -2.81
N THR A 114 -2.51 14.15 -2.63
CA THR A 114 -3.05 14.51 -1.31
C THR A 114 -3.07 13.31 -0.37
N ALA A 115 -3.55 12.16 -0.84
CA ALA A 115 -3.55 10.91 -0.06
C ALA A 115 -2.12 10.47 0.30
N LEU A 116 -1.21 10.47 -0.69
CA LEU A 116 0.21 10.14 -0.48
C LEU A 116 0.89 11.08 0.52
N LEU A 117 0.68 12.39 0.39
CA LEU A 117 1.27 13.38 1.27
C LEU A 117 0.81 13.18 2.72
N ALA A 118 -0.49 12.94 2.93
CA ALA A 118 -1.02 12.65 4.27
C ALA A 118 -0.29 11.45 4.91
N ARG A 119 -0.06 10.37 4.14
CA ARG A 119 0.70 9.19 4.61
C ARG A 119 2.16 9.50 4.88
N PHE A 120 2.81 10.30 4.03
CA PHE A 120 4.20 10.70 4.28
C PHE A 120 4.35 11.53 5.55
N VAL A 121 3.40 12.41 5.86
CA VAL A 121 3.40 13.18 7.11
C VAL A 121 3.29 12.25 8.33
N VAL A 122 2.33 11.32 8.32
CA VAL A 122 2.18 10.33 9.40
C VAL A 122 3.44 9.47 9.52
N PHE A 123 3.99 9.03 8.39
CA PHE A 123 5.22 8.23 8.37
C PHE A 123 6.41 8.99 8.94
N GLN A 124 6.56 10.28 8.61
CA GLN A 124 7.61 11.12 9.14
C GLN A 124 7.49 11.28 10.66
N VAL A 125 6.28 11.47 11.19
CA VAL A 125 6.02 11.53 12.64
C VAL A 125 6.40 10.20 13.30
N TYR A 126 6.00 9.08 12.69
CA TYR A 126 6.33 7.74 13.18
C TYR A 126 7.85 7.51 13.24
N LEU A 127 8.58 7.84 12.17
CA LEU A 127 10.04 7.71 12.14
C LEU A 127 10.73 8.55 13.22
N LYS A 128 10.26 9.78 13.46
CA LYS A 128 10.79 10.65 14.53
C LYS A 128 10.56 10.05 15.92
N ALA A 129 9.43 9.37 16.13
CA ALA A 129 9.13 8.71 17.40
C ALA A 129 10.06 7.51 17.63
N CYS A 130 10.25 6.66 16.62
CA CYS A 130 11.12 5.47 16.71
C CYS A 130 12.62 5.80 16.75
N ALA A 131 13.04 6.93 16.21
CA ALA A 131 14.46 7.28 16.11
C ALA A 131 15.17 7.40 17.48
N LYS A 132 14.42 7.59 18.57
CA LYS A 132 14.96 7.71 19.93
C LYS A 132 15.70 6.45 20.40
N ASP A 133 15.25 5.28 19.95
CA ASP A 133 15.76 3.97 20.38
C ASP A 133 16.51 3.22 19.26
N GLY A 134 16.67 3.86 18.09
CA GLY A 134 17.21 3.25 16.88
C GLY A 134 16.16 2.44 16.09
N PHE A 135 16.42 2.21 14.79
CA PHE A 135 15.49 1.47 13.95
C PHE A 135 15.73 -0.04 14.00
N CYS A 136 14.71 -0.80 14.41
CA CYS A 136 14.72 -2.26 14.38
C CYS A 136 13.61 -2.83 13.48
N HIS A 137 13.57 -4.14 13.33
CA HIS A 137 12.55 -4.83 12.55
C HIS A 137 11.13 -4.61 13.11
N ASP A 138 10.98 -4.59 14.43
CA ASP A 138 9.67 -4.42 15.06
C ASP A 138 9.06 -3.05 14.78
N HIS A 139 9.88 -2.00 14.59
CA HIS A 139 9.39 -0.70 14.14
C HIS A 139 8.79 -0.76 12.73
N ARG A 140 9.41 -1.51 11.79
CA ARG A 140 8.84 -1.69 10.44
C ARG A 140 7.57 -2.52 10.46
N LYS A 141 7.58 -3.63 11.21
CA LYS A 141 6.40 -4.46 11.40
C LYS A 141 5.24 -3.66 11.99
N ARG A 142 5.49 -2.87 13.04
CA ARG A 142 4.46 -2.04 13.67
C ARG A 142 3.95 -0.95 12.74
N TRP A 143 4.82 -0.36 11.93
CA TRP A 143 4.43 0.56 10.87
C TRP A 143 3.49 -0.07 9.85
N LEU A 144 3.75 -1.32 9.44
CA LEU A 144 2.85 -2.06 8.57
C LEU A 144 1.51 -2.37 9.25
N GLU A 145 1.52 -2.78 10.52
CA GLU A 145 0.30 -3.09 11.28
C GLU A 145 -0.66 -1.89 11.32
N VAL A 146 -0.16 -0.67 11.59
CA VAL A 146 -0.98 0.56 11.58
C VAL A 146 -1.59 0.83 10.20
N GLN A 147 -0.92 0.42 9.13
CA GLN A 147 -1.44 0.59 7.77
C GLN A 147 -2.49 -0.45 7.40
N ILE A 148 -2.35 -1.69 7.90
CA ILE A 148 -3.30 -2.79 7.69
C ILE A 148 -4.56 -2.59 8.55
N PHE A 149 -4.40 -2.07 9.77
CA PHE A 149 -5.44 -1.91 10.78
C PHE A 149 -5.53 -0.46 11.26
N PRO A 150 -5.95 0.48 10.40
CA PRO A 150 -5.96 1.91 10.73
C PRO A 150 -6.91 2.27 11.88
N ASP A 151 -7.95 1.47 12.13
CA ASP A 151 -8.98 1.75 13.15
C ASP A 151 -8.71 1.07 14.50
N THR A 152 -7.61 0.31 14.62
CA THR A 152 -7.36 -0.58 15.78
C THR A 152 -6.13 -0.20 16.59
N VAL A 153 -5.35 0.80 16.16
CA VAL A 153 -4.11 1.26 16.80
C VAL A 153 -4.20 2.70 17.24
#